data_AF-A0A1G0S4N4-F1
#
_entry.id   AF-A0A1G0S4N4-F1
#
_cell.length_a   1.000
_cell.length_b   1.000
_cell.length_c   1.000
_cell.angle_alpha   90.00
_cell.angle_beta   90.00
_cell.angle_gamma   90.00
#
_symmetry.space_group_name_H-M   'P 1'
#
loop_
_entity.id
_entity.type
_entity.pdbx_description
1 polymer ?
#
loop_
_entity_poly.entity_id
_entity_poly.type
_entity_poly.pdbx_seq_one_letter_code
_entity_poly.pdbx_strand_id
1 'polypeptide(L)' 'MGYLCPDCSRKTTSSHIVQCSSCKTVLNFVRAAPNEEKVVFNVSKCSHCIGTIEDEWEIEPLYYPESYI' A
#
# COMPACT_ATOMS: atom_id res chain seq x y z
N MET A 1 12.91 11.42 7.41
CA MET A 1 12.88 9.98 7.08
C MET A 1 12.11 9.25 8.16
N GLY A 2 10.96 8.66 7.82
CA GLY A 2 10.14 7.91 8.77
C GLY A 2 10.73 6.51 8.99
N TYR A 3 11.06 6.19 10.24
CA TYR A 3 11.52 4.86 10.62
C TYR A 3 10.30 3.94 10.76
N LEU A 4 10.28 2.86 9.97
CA LEU A 4 9.33 1.78 10.18
C LEU A 4 9.72 0.98 11.42
N CYS A 5 8.72 0.59 12.21
CA CYS A 5 8.93 -0.32 13.34
C CYS A 5 9.55 -1.65 12.85
N PRO A 6 10.32 -2.39 13.67
CA PRO A 6 10.95 -3.65 13.23
C PRO A 6 9.92 -4.70 12.75
N ASP A 7 8.71 -4.70 13.30
CA ASP A 7 7.61 -5.55 12.82
C ASP A 7 7.10 -5.11 11.43
N CYS A 8 6.96 -3.81 11.23
CA CYS A 8 6.56 -3.16 9.98
C CYS A 8 7.60 -3.40 8.86
N SER A 9 8.88 -3.34 9.21
CA SER A 9 10.00 -3.61 8.30
C SER A 9 10.10 -5.09 7.90
N ARG A 10 9.62 -6.02 8.75
CA ARG A 10 9.48 -7.42 8.34
C ARG A 10 8.31 -7.58 7.36
N LYS A 11 7.18 -6.90 7.62
CA LYS A 11 6.00 -6.95 6.74
C LYS A 11 6.25 -6.39 5.34
N THR A 12 7.11 -5.37 5.17
CA THR A 12 7.53 -4.92 3.83
C THR A 12 8.14 -6.03 2.97
N THR A 13 8.69 -7.09 3.57
CA THR A 13 9.28 -8.21 2.82
C THR A 13 8.30 -9.34 2.51
N SER A 14 7.14 -9.38 3.16
CA SER A 14 6.16 -10.49 3.06
C SER A 14 4.75 -10.03 2.68
N SER A 15 4.56 -8.74 2.43
CA SER A 15 3.24 -8.14 2.25
C SER A 15 3.33 -7.02 1.22
N HIS A 16 2.25 -6.83 0.48
CA HIS A 16 2.05 -5.65 -0.34
C HIS A 16 2.02 -4.41 0.55
N ILE A 17 2.47 -3.29 0.01
CA ILE A 17 2.61 -2.05 0.74
C ILE A 17 1.61 -1.07 0.18
N VAL A 18 0.77 -0.49 1.04
CA VAL A 18 -0.08 0.64 0.68
C VAL A 18 0.62 1.91 1.15
N GLN A 19 0.97 2.78 0.20
CA GLN A 19 1.73 3.99 0.41
C GLN A 19 0.97 5.20 -0.12
N CYS A 20 1.08 6.34 0.53
CA CYS A 20 0.60 7.61 -0.01
C CYS A 20 1.60 8.16 -1.04
N SER A 21 1.16 8.49 -2.25
CA SER A 21 2.03 9.05 -3.27
C SER A 21 2.50 10.47 -2.92
N SER A 22 1.64 11.24 -2.23
CA SER A 22 1.87 12.64 -1.85
C SER A 22 2.89 12.82 -0.72
N CYS A 23 2.79 12.04 0.37
CA CYS A 23 3.70 12.16 1.53
C CYS A 23 4.65 10.97 1.71
N LYS A 24 4.55 9.96 0.85
CA LYS A 24 5.35 8.71 0.91
C LYS A 24 5.22 7.93 2.23
N THR A 25 4.20 8.24 3.02
CA THR A 25 3.85 7.51 4.24
C THR A 25 3.26 6.15 3.90
N VAL A 26 3.73 5.09 4.58
CA VAL A 26 3.10 3.77 4.51
C VAL A 26 1.84 3.78 5.38
N LEU A 27 0.70 3.51 4.75
CA LEU A 27 -0.60 3.50 5.39
C LEU A 27 -0.98 2.10 5.86
N ASN A 28 -0.64 1.08 5.07
CA ASN A 28 -1.05 -0.28 5.36
C ASN A 28 -0.15 -1.34 4.74
N PHE A 29 -0.29 -2.57 5.25
CA PHE A 29 0.35 -3.78 4.71
C PHE A 29 -0.73 -4.82 4.42
N VAL A 30 -0.83 -5.26 3.17
CA VAL A 30 -1.77 -6.31 2.75
C VAL A 30 -0.99 -7.61 2.57
N ARG A 31 -1.48 -8.71 3.14
CA ARG A 31 -0.80 -10.01 3.00
C ARG A 31 -0.69 -10.38 1.53
N ALA A 32 0.53 -10.63 1.07
CA ALA A 32 0.79 -11.20 -0.24
C ALA A 32 0.72 -12.72 -0.14
N ALA A 33 0.15 -13.38 -1.16
CA ALA A 33 0.29 -14.83 -1.26
C ALA A 33 1.76 -15.20 -1.54
N PRO A 34 2.24 -16.39 -1.12
CA PRO A 34 3.64 -16.77 -1.25
C PRO A 34 4.17 -16.82 -2.70
N ASN A 35 3.28 -16.90 -3.69
CA ASN A 35 3.59 -16.93 -5.13
C ASN A 35 3.13 -15.66 -5.87
N GLU A 36 2.69 -14.63 -5.14
CA GLU A 36 2.20 -13.39 -5.72
C GLU A 36 3.33 -12.36 -5.80
N GLU A 37 3.36 -11.59 -6.89
CA GLU A 37 4.34 -10.53 -7.05
C GLU A 37 4.05 -9.40 -6.06
N LYS A 38 5.08 -8.92 -5.37
CA LYS A 38 4.91 -7.87 -4.36
C LYS A 38 4.69 -6.54 -5.06
N VAL A 39 3.51 -5.97 -4.82
CA VAL A 39 3.10 -4.69 -5.40
C VAL A 39 3.06 -3.61 -4.32
N VAL A 40 3.45 -2.39 -4.71
CA VAL A 40 3.24 -1.19 -3.92
C VAL A 40 1.99 -0.49 -4.46
N PHE A 41 0.92 -0.54 -3.68
CA PHE A 41 -0.29 0.23 -3.92
C PHE A 41 -0.06 1.66 -3.48
N ASN A 42 -0.36 2.61 -4.35
CA ASN A 42 -0.28 4.02 -4.08
C ASN A 42 -1.69 4.60 -3.96
N VAL A 43 -1.96 5.30 -2.85
CA VAL A 43 -3.10 6.21 -2.76
C VAL A 43 -2.66 7.61 -3.17
N SER A 44 -3.56 8.38 -3.77
CA SER A 44 -3.29 9.74 -4.22
C SER A 44 -2.92 10.65 -3.04
N LYS A 45 -3.72 10.60 -1.98
CA LYS A 45 -3.55 11.37 -0.75
C LYS A 45 -3.99 10.54 0.45
N CYS A 46 -3.65 11.00 1.64
CA CYS A 46 -4.08 10.36 2.88
C CYS A 46 -4.42 11.41 3.94
N SER A 47 -5.16 10.99 4.96
CA SER A 47 -5.55 11.77 6.13
C SER A 47 -4.35 12.34 6.90
N HIS A 48 -3.16 11.75 6.72
CA HIS A 48 -1.91 12.19 7.34
C HIS A 48 -1.21 13.35 6.61
N CYS A 49 -1.63 13.72 5.39
CA CYS A 49 -1.05 14.85 4.67
C CYS A 49 -2.09 15.94 4.40
N ILE A 50 -2.86 15.78 3.34
CA ILE A 50 -3.85 16.74 2.81
C ILE A 50 -5.04 16.01 2.16
N GLY A 51 -5.11 14.68 2.30
CA GLY A 51 -6.22 13.87 1.78
C GLY A 51 -7.34 13.72 2.79
N THR A 52 -8.51 13.36 2.32
CA THR A 52 -9.60 12.87 3.17
C THR A 52 -9.56 11.34 3.25
N ILE A 53 -10.36 10.76 4.15
CA ILE A 53 -10.52 9.30 4.21
C ILE A 53 -11.09 8.72 2.90
N GLU A 54 -11.74 9.54 2.07
CA GLU A 54 -12.24 9.15 0.75
C GLU A 54 -11.08 8.97 -0.24
N ASP A 55 -10.04 9.80 -0.19
CA ASP A 55 -8.83 9.63 -1.00
C ASP A 55 -8.04 8.35 -0.63
N GLU A 56 -8.26 7.80 0.58
CA GLU A 56 -7.64 6.55 1.03
C GLU A 56 -8.35 5.30 0.49
N TRP A 57 -9.59 5.44 0.00
CA TRP A 57 -10.37 4.34 -0.59
C TRP A 57 -9.98 4.06 -2.05
N GLU A 58 -9.42 5.04 -2.75
CA GLU A 58 -8.94 4.89 -4.13
C GLU A 58 -7.46 4.47 -4.14
N ILE A 59 -7.23 3.16 -4.00
CA ILE A 59 -5.90 2.53 -4.10
C ILE A 59 -5.61 2.10 -5.54
N GLU A 60 -4.53 2.63 -6.10
CA GLU A 60 -4.02 2.26 -7.42
C GLU A 60 -2.68 1.50 -7.31
N PRO A 61 -2.38 0.52 -8.16
CA PRO A 61 -3.26 -0.03 -9.18
C PRO A 61 -4.41 -0.81 -8.53
N LEU A 62 -5.62 -0.64 -9.04
CA LEU A 62 -6.67 -1.62 -8.83
C LEU A 62 -6.14 -2.93 -9.43
N TYR A 63 -5.75 -3.88 -8.58
CA TYR A 63 -5.49 -5.24 -9.05
C TYR A 63 -6.85 -5.82 -9.42
N TYR A 64 -7.33 -5.47 -10.61
CA TYR A 64 -8.27 -6.31 -11.31
C TYR A 64 -7.49 -7.59 -11.59
N PRO A 65 -7.88 -8.75 -11.04
CA PRO A 65 -7.48 -10.00 -11.63
C PRO A 65 -8.14 -10.03 -13.01
N GLU A 66 -7.52 -9.38 -14.00
CA GLU A 66 -7.95 -9.56 -15.37
C GLU A 66 -7.85 -11.05 -15.66
N SER A 67 -9.02 -11.60 -15.97
CA SER A 67 -9.20 -12.78 -16.81
C SER A 67 -8.76 -14.12 -16.20
N TYR A 68 -9.73 -14.80 -15.61
CA TYR A 68 -9.89 -16.23 -15.89
C TYR A 68 -10.10 -16.36 -17.41
N ILE A 69 -9.06 -16.78 -18.14
CA ILE A 69 -9.20 -17.32 -19.52
C ILE A 69 -9.16 -18.84 -19.40
#